data_AF-A0A9D8JI83-F1
#
_entry.id   AF-A0A9D8JI83-F1
#
_cell.length_a   1.000
_cell.length_b   1.000
_cell.length_c   1.000
_cell.angle_alpha   90.00
_cell.angle_beta   90.00
_cell.angle_gamma   90.00
#
_symmetry.space_group_name_H-M   'P 1'
#
loop_
_entity.id
_entity.type
_entity.pdbx_description
1 polymer ?
#
loop_
_entity_poly.entity_id
_entity_poly.type
_entity_poly.pdbx_seq_one_letter_code
_entity_poly.pdbx_strand_id
1 'polypeptide(L)'
;MVQPPSHRNHDNEVPHAPFIDLVMSELFARDHGQTALIGFLGAALKPIAPIVTATVSIPKIPRHLFNERGHELDICLTLADGAAVDVKLQVVPTSDSPKHALYLASSWLTAAHKLRGASAQRRRPAIAIFLVSNDLFPERPHEFEVSFSLHQDDAGPAVLEELAGQVQIKFLEITKASRLWLAKALPLDDMILGAWLGYFADPTSAAVAAACAYLPELQDAREIMEEISRSQSAQEAPP
;
A
#
# COMPACT_ATOMS: atom_id res chain seq x y z
N MET A 1 -23.99 -22.75 -34.67
CA MET A 1 -24.16 -21.28 -34.74
C MET A 1 -24.03 -20.75 -33.32
N VAL A 2 -22.85 -20.21 -32.98
CA VAL A 2 -22.58 -19.65 -31.65
C VAL A 2 -22.92 -18.17 -31.73
N GLN A 3 -23.90 -17.72 -30.94
CA GLN A 3 -24.12 -16.29 -30.75
C GLN A 3 -22.93 -15.70 -29.99
N PRO A 4 -22.42 -14.51 -30.38
CA PRO A 4 -21.35 -13.87 -29.64
C PRO A 4 -21.91 -13.32 -28.31
N PRO A 5 -21.17 -13.33 -27.20
CA PRO A 5 -21.56 -12.57 -26.04
C PRO A 5 -21.39 -11.08 -26.37
N SER A 6 -22.54 -10.42 -26.41
CA SER A 6 -22.72 -8.99 -26.55
C SER A 6 -22.18 -8.23 -25.34
N HIS A 7 -21.45 -7.16 -25.66
CA HIS A 7 -21.19 -5.96 -24.87
C HIS A 7 -20.76 -6.16 -23.40
N ARG A 8 -19.46 -6.02 -23.16
CA ARG A 8 -18.91 -5.59 -21.86
C ARG A 8 -19.55 -4.27 -21.49
N ASN A 9 -20.46 -4.28 -20.50
CA ASN A 9 -20.88 -3.06 -19.82
C ASN A 9 -19.62 -2.34 -19.32
N HIS A 10 -19.47 -1.08 -19.73
CA HIS A 10 -18.40 -0.17 -19.32
C HIS A 10 -18.68 0.48 -17.94
N ASP A 11 -19.53 -0.11 -17.11
CA ASP A 11 -19.97 0.49 -15.84
C ASP A 11 -19.15 0.00 -14.63
N ASN A 12 -17.86 -0.28 -14.82
CA ASN A 12 -16.95 -0.69 -13.74
C ASN A 12 -15.91 0.40 -13.40
N GLU A 13 -16.30 1.68 -13.51
CA GLU A 13 -15.51 2.76 -12.93
C GLU A 13 -15.58 2.67 -11.40
N VAL A 14 -14.48 2.19 -10.81
CA VAL A 14 -14.25 2.14 -9.37
C VAL A 14 -14.25 3.58 -8.84
N PRO A 15 -15.06 3.95 -7.84
CA PRO A 15 -15.05 5.32 -7.31
C PRO A 15 -13.78 5.73 -6.52
N HIS A 16 -12.71 4.92 -6.51
CA HIS A 16 -11.67 4.98 -5.47
C HIS A 16 -10.21 4.92 -5.93
N ALA A 17 -9.89 4.74 -7.21
CA ALA A 17 -8.49 4.81 -7.67
C ALA A 17 -7.90 6.24 -7.60
N PRO A 18 -8.60 7.31 -8.06
CA PRO A 18 -7.98 8.63 -8.17
C PRO A 18 -7.54 9.23 -6.84
N PHE A 19 -8.32 9.01 -5.77
CA PHE A 19 -7.99 9.54 -4.45
C PHE A 19 -6.76 8.85 -3.86
N ILE A 20 -6.67 7.52 -3.97
CA ILE A 20 -5.53 6.76 -3.45
C ILE A 20 -4.28 7.10 -4.26
N ASP A 21 -4.40 7.25 -5.58
CA ASP A 21 -3.31 7.71 -6.43
C ASP A 21 -2.81 9.11 -6.03
N LEU A 22 -3.74 10.01 -5.68
CA LEU A 22 -3.42 11.34 -5.16
C LEU A 22 -2.75 11.26 -3.78
N VAL A 23 -3.24 10.42 -2.87
CA VAL A 23 -2.58 10.16 -1.58
C VAL A 23 -1.14 9.65 -1.79
N MET A 24 -0.94 8.72 -2.72
CA MET A 24 0.38 8.15 -3.00
C MET A 24 1.34 9.20 -3.55
N SER A 25 0.89 9.99 -4.53
CA SER A 25 1.74 10.95 -5.25
C SER A 25 1.91 12.30 -4.55
N GLU A 26 0.91 12.75 -3.81
CA GLU A 26 0.88 14.12 -3.25
C GLU A 26 0.95 14.15 -1.72
N LEU A 27 0.50 13.10 -1.01
CA LEU A 27 0.71 12.99 0.43
C LEU A 27 2.00 12.21 0.72
N PHE A 28 2.02 10.91 0.40
CA PHE A 28 3.11 10.04 0.83
C PHE A 28 4.46 10.34 0.19
N ALA A 29 4.50 10.83 -1.06
CA ALA A 29 5.75 11.16 -1.74
C ALA A 29 6.35 12.52 -1.34
N ARG A 30 5.69 13.30 -0.47
CA ARG A 30 6.15 14.64 -0.05
C ARG A 30 6.69 14.65 1.37
N ASP A 31 7.64 15.53 1.66
CA ASP A 31 8.32 15.62 2.95
C ASP A 31 7.36 15.82 4.14
N HIS A 32 6.31 16.63 3.97
CA HIS A 32 5.31 16.87 5.02
C HIS A 32 4.33 15.71 5.22
N GLY A 33 4.26 14.75 4.30
CA GLY A 33 3.45 13.54 4.45
C GLY A 33 4.15 12.39 5.16
N GLN A 34 5.38 12.59 5.65
CA GLN A 34 6.17 11.53 6.28
C GLN A 34 5.49 10.95 7.52
N THR A 35 4.85 11.79 8.35
CA THR A 35 4.09 11.33 9.52
C THR A 35 2.95 10.40 9.13
N ALA A 36 2.17 10.77 8.11
CA ALA A 36 1.09 9.95 7.58
C ALA A 36 1.61 8.63 6.99
N LEU A 37 2.70 8.67 6.23
CA LEU A 37 3.32 7.47 5.66
C LEU A 37 3.83 6.52 6.75
N ILE A 38 4.48 7.04 7.79
CA ILE A 38 4.94 6.25 8.94
C ILE A 38 3.75 5.68 9.70
N GLY A 39 2.69 6.45 9.93
CA GLY A 39 1.47 6.00 10.60
C GLY A 39 0.80 4.84 9.85
N PHE A 40 0.64 4.99 8.53
CA PHE A 40 0.10 3.95 7.68
C PHE A 40 0.97 2.69 7.66
N LEU A 41 2.28 2.83 7.41
CA LEU A 41 3.19 1.69 7.34
C LEU A 41 3.43 1.04 8.71
N GLY A 42 3.35 1.78 9.81
CA GLY A 42 3.39 1.24 11.16
C GLY A 42 2.20 0.33 11.43
N ALA A 43 0.99 0.78 11.05
CA ALA A 43 -0.23 -0.01 11.16
C ALA A 43 -0.22 -1.22 10.20
N ALA A 44 0.30 -1.05 8.99
CA ALA A 44 0.39 -2.11 8.00
C ALA A 44 1.45 -3.14 8.37
N LEU A 45 2.66 -2.76 8.74
CA LEU A 45 3.77 -3.70 8.92
C LEU A 45 3.87 -4.26 10.33
N LYS A 46 3.36 -3.53 11.34
CA LYS A 46 3.45 -3.88 12.77
C LYS A 46 4.86 -4.33 13.18
N PRO A 47 5.92 -3.55 12.87
CA PRO A 47 7.27 -3.96 13.17
C PRO A 47 7.51 -3.97 14.69
N ILE A 48 8.39 -4.86 15.15
CA ILE A 48 8.76 -4.97 16.56
C ILE A 48 9.40 -3.66 17.06
N ALA A 49 10.34 -3.11 16.27
CA ALA A 49 10.91 -1.79 16.50
C ALA A 49 10.11 -0.75 15.70
N PRO A 50 9.70 0.38 16.32
CA PRO A 50 8.97 1.44 15.63
C PRO A 50 9.72 2.00 14.43
N ILE A 51 8.98 2.44 13.41
CA ILE A 51 9.54 3.16 12.26
C ILE A 51 9.91 4.58 12.70
N VAL A 52 11.15 4.99 12.47
CA VAL A 52 11.63 6.35 12.79
C VAL A 52 11.70 7.24 11.56
N THR A 53 12.03 6.68 10.40
CA THR A 53 12.06 7.42 9.13
C THR A 53 11.54 6.58 7.98
N ALA A 54 10.92 7.25 7.02
CA ALA A 54 10.48 6.66 5.75
C ALA A 54 10.95 7.58 4.63
N THR A 55 11.83 7.08 3.77
CA THR A 55 12.36 7.84 2.63
C THR A 55 11.77 7.29 1.34
N VAL A 56 10.99 8.10 0.65
CA VAL A 56 10.42 7.76 -0.65
C VAL A 56 11.45 8.02 -1.74
N SER A 57 11.76 7.00 -2.53
CA SER A 57 12.49 7.14 -3.78
C SER A 57 11.46 7.28 -4.90
N ILE A 58 11.45 8.44 -5.56
CA ILE A 58 10.65 8.62 -6.78
C ILE A 58 11.35 7.85 -7.90
N PRO A 59 10.70 6.84 -8.53
CA PRO A 59 11.30 6.16 -9.67
C PRO A 59 11.59 7.21 -10.75
N LYS A 60 12.84 7.25 -11.26
CA LYS A 60 13.20 8.02 -12.47
C LYS A 60 12.62 7.36 -13.72
N ILE A 61 11.35 6.96 -13.70
CA ILE A 61 10.68 6.37 -14.85
C ILE A 61 10.04 7.52 -15.62
N PRO A 62 10.28 7.65 -16.93
CA PRO A 62 9.63 8.66 -17.74
C PRO A 62 8.11 8.55 -17.70
N ARG A 63 7.41 9.68 -17.53
CA ARG A 63 5.94 9.78 -17.46
C ARG A 63 5.18 9.06 -18.59
N HIS A 64 5.79 8.87 -19.77
CA HIS A 64 5.16 8.18 -20.90
C HIS A 64 5.05 6.65 -20.75
N LEU A 65 5.66 6.06 -19.72
CA LEU A 65 5.51 4.64 -19.37
C LEU A 65 4.49 4.40 -18.23
N PHE A 66 3.90 5.47 -17.67
CA PHE A 66 2.95 5.40 -16.55
C PHE A 66 1.53 5.00 -16.98
N ASN A 67 1.20 5.06 -18.27
CA ASN A 67 -0.19 4.93 -18.73
C ASN A 67 -0.85 3.56 -18.47
N GLU A 68 -0.11 2.55 -17.99
CA GLU A 68 -0.66 1.22 -17.69
C GLU A 68 -0.31 0.69 -16.29
N ARG A 69 0.48 1.42 -15.49
CA ARG A 69 0.98 0.95 -14.19
C ARG A 69 0.48 1.88 -13.10
N GLY A 70 -0.34 1.36 -12.18
CA GLY A 70 -0.85 2.13 -11.04
C GLY A 70 0.27 2.80 -10.24
N HIS A 71 -0.07 3.82 -9.46
CA HIS A 71 0.92 4.59 -8.72
C HIS A 71 1.69 3.70 -7.74
N GLU A 72 3.02 3.79 -7.80
CA GLU A 72 3.95 2.99 -6.99
C GLU A 72 4.95 3.87 -6.25
N LEU A 73 5.26 3.49 -5.01
CA LEU A 73 6.26 4.13 -4.16
C LEU A 73 7.32 3.11 -3.75
N ASP A 74 8.59 3.43 -4.01
CA ASP A 74 9.73 2.72 -3.42
C ASP A 74 10.11 3.43 -2.13
N ILE A 75 10.06 2.74 -1.00
CA ILE A 75 10.22 3.33 0.33
C ILE A 75 11.36 2.61 1.06
N CYS A 76 12.29 3.36 1.63
CA CYS A 76 13.29 2.85 2.56
C CYS A 76 12.89 3.26 3.97
N LEU A 77 12.57 2.29 4.82
CA LEU A 77 12.28 2.49 6.23
C LEU A 77 13.56 2.36 7.05
N THR A 78 13.67 3.19 8.08
CA THR A 78 14.62 2.97 9.19
C THR A 78 13.83 2.74 10.46
N LEU A 79 14.14 1.67 11.19
CA LEU A 79 13.53 1.33 12.47
C LEU A 79 14.36 1.89 13.63
N ALA A 80 13.76 1.97 14.81
CA ALA A 80 14.38 2.52 16.02
C ALA A 80 15.63 1.75 16.48
N ASP A 81 15.76 0.48 16.11
CA ASP A 81 16.95 -0.36 16.36
C ASP A 81 18.06 -0.17 15.30
N GLY A 82 17.85 0.71 14.33
CA GLY A 82 18.77 0.98 13.22
C GLY A 82 18.64 0.01 12.05
N ALA A 83 17.73 -0.97 12.10
CA ALA A 83 17.43 -1.83 10.96
C ALA A 83 16.80 -1.02 9.83
N ALA A 84 17.06 -1.45 8.59
CA ALA A 84 16.48 -0.85 7.41
C ALA A 84 15.66 -1.88 6.63
N VAL A 85 14.46 -1.49 6.18
CA VAL A 85 13.50 -2.34 5.47
C VAL A 85 13.07 -1.64 4.20
N ASP A 86 13.06 -2.37 3.09
CA ASP A 86 12.60 -1.84 1.81
C ASP A 86 11.13 -2.20 1.61
N VAL A 87 10.33 -1.22 1.21
CA VAL A 87 8.90 -1.39 0.98
C VAL A 87 8.55 -0.90 -0.41
N LYS A 88 7.89 -1.74 -1.20
CA LYS A 88 7.16 -1.32 -2.40
C LYS A 88 5.70 -1.15 -2.00
N LEU A 89 5.13 0.03 -2.16
CA LEU A 89 3.70 0.25 -2.00
C LEU A 89 3.09 0.54 -3.38
N GLN A 90 2.05 -0.20 -3.75
CA GLN A 90 1.42 -0.06 -5.06
C GLN A 90 -0.10 -0.17 -4.97
N VAL A 91 -0.80 0.70 -5.68
CA VAL A 91 -2.22 0.53 -5.97
C VAL A 91 -2.34 -0.29 -7.24
N VAL A 92 -3.05 -1.42 -7.18
CA VAL A 92 -3.29 -2.23 -8.38
C VAL A 92 -4.78 -2.25 -8.72
N PRO A 93 -5.13 -2.18 -10.02
CA PRO A 93 -6.51 -2.27 -10.43
C PRO A 93 -7.09 -3.65 -10.09
N THR A 94 -8.42 -3.68 -9.94
CA THR A 94 -9.24 -4.82 -9.50
C THR A 94 -9.15 -6.10 -10.35
N SER A 95 -8.40 -6.08 -11.46
CA SER A 95 -8.20 -7.21 -12.37
C SER A 95 -6.87 -7.94 -12.22
N ASP A 96 -5.94 -7.43 -11.42
CA ASP A 96 -4.61 -8.05 -11.30
C ASP A 96 -4.66 -9.27 -10.37
N SER A 97 -4.50 -10.45 -10.98
CA SER A 97 -4.42 -11.71 -10.24
C SER A 97 -3.22 -11.72 -9.28
N PRO A 98 -3.25 -12.49 -8.18
CA PRO A 98 -2.09 -12.67 -7.30
C PRO A 98 -0.81 -13.09 -8.04
N LYS A 99 -0.95 -13.77 -9.19
CA LYS A 99 0.18 -14.13 -10.07
C LYS A 99 0.86 -12.91 -10.69
N HIS A 100 0.09 -11.89 -11.09
CA HIS A 100 0.64 -10.67 -11.66
C HIS A 100 1.35 -9.85 -10.58
N ALA A 101 0.75 -9.70 -9.40
CA ALA A 101 1.40 -9.08 -8.25
C ALA A 101 2.71 -9.79 -7.85
N LEU A 102 2.75 -11.12 -7.89
CA LEU A 102 3.99 -11.90 -7.68
C LEU A 102 5.05 -11.60 -8.76
N TYR A 103 4.66 -11.50 -10.02
CA TYR A 103 5.55 -11.11 -11.11
C TYR A 103 6.11 -9.69 -10.92
N LEU A 104 5.27 -8.74 -10.52
CA LEU A 104 5.69 -7.36 -10.24
C LEU A 104 6.66 -7.30 -9.05
N ALA A 105 6.31 -7.97 -7.95
CA ALA A 105 7.15 -8.03 -6.76
C ALA A 105 8.52 -8.66 -7.05
N SER A 106 8.56 -9.79 -7.76
CA SER A 106 9.83 -10.44 -8.14
C SER A 106 10.70 -9.59 -9.07
N SER A 107 10.07 -8.89 -10.03
CA SER A 107 10.75 -7.94 -10.91
C SER A 107 11.35 -6.77 -10.12
N TRP A 108 10.59 -6.20 -9.18
CA TRP A 108 11.03 -5.13 -8.29
C TRP A 108 12.19 -5.57 -7.41
N LEU A 109 12.09 -6.71 -6.72
CA LEU A 109 13.17 -7.26 -5.88
C LEU A 109 14.47 -7.40 -6.68
N THR A 110 14.38 -7.90 -7.91
CA THR A 110 15.54 -8.04 -8.80
C THR A 110 16.13 -6.67 -9.19
N ALA A 111 15.30 -5.68 -9.48
CA ALA A 111 15.73 -4.33 -9.82
C ALA A 111 16.36 -3.59 -8.62
N ALA A 112 15.72 -3.66 -7.44
CA ALA A 112 16.21 -3.11 -6.19
C ALA A 112 17.60 -3.65 -5.83
N HIS A 113 17.82 -4.95 -6.04
CA HIS A 113 19.15 -5.57 -5.85
C HIS A 113 20.19 -5.09 -6.85
N LYS A 114 19.83 -4.93 -8.14
CA LYS A 114 20.77 -4.46 -9.19
C LYS A 114 21.23 -3.01 -8.95
N LEU A 115 20.35 -2.14 -8.48
CA LEU A 115 20.66 -0.73 -8.22
C LEU A 115 21.61 -0.51 -7.04
N ARG A 116 21.73 -1.49 -6.12
CA ARG A 116 22.52 -1.36 -4.87
C ARG A 116 23.99 -1.73 -5.01
N GLY A 117 24.39 -2.30 -6.15
CA GLY A 117 25.75 -2.78 -6.38
C GLY A 117 26.12 -3.97 -5.48
N ALA A 118 27.22 -4.66 -5.83
CA ALA A 118 27.65 -5.89 -5.16
C ALA A 118 28.18 -5.70 -3.71
N SER A 119 28.33 -4.47 -3.23
CA SER A 119 28.97 -4.14 -1.95
C SER A 119 28.00 -3.89 -0.78
N ALA A 120 26.68 -3.90 -0.99
CA ALA A 120 25.70 -3.81 0.09
C ALA A 120 25.51 -5.19 0.76
N GLN A 121 26.50 -5.66 1.52
CA GLN A 121 26.57 -7.00 2.12
C GLN A 121 25.55 -7.29 3.26
N ARG A 122 24.59 -6.40 3.52
CA ARG A 122 23.41 -6.74 4.33
C ARG A 122 22.16 -6.61 3.45
N ARG A 123 21.67 -7.76 2.99
CA ARG A 123 20.35 -7.87 2.36
C ARG A 123 19.32 -7.39 3.39
N ARG A 124 18.58 -6.34 3.03
CA ARG A 124 17.51 -5.79 3.86
C ARG A 124 16.24 -6.60 3.60
N PRO A 125 15.38 -6.82 4.60
CA PRO A 125 14.04 -7.30 4.35
C PRO A 125 13.34 -6.42 3.32
N ALA A 126 12.61 -7.06 2.39
CA ALA A 126 11.91 -6.41 1.31
C ALA A 126 10.44 -6.84 1.28
N ILE A 127 9.54 -5.87 1.37
CA ILE A 127 8.10 -6.08 1.51
C ILE A 127 7.38 -5.37 0.37
N ALA A 128 6.66 -6.11 -0.47
CA ALA A 128 5.75 -5.53 -1.45
C ALA A 128 4.32 -5.51 -0.88
N ILE A 129 3.70 -4.34 -0.84
CA ILE A 129 2.33 -4.11 -0.39
C ILE A 129 1.48 -3.69 -1.57
N PHE A 130 0.43 -4.45 -1.83
CA PHE A 130 -0.57 -4.20 -2.86
C PHE A 130 -1.89 -3.76 -2.22
N LEU A 131 -2.30 -2.53 -2.51
CA LEU A 131 -3.61 -2.00 -2.17
C LEU A 131 -4.60 -2.41 -3.26
N VAL A 132 -5.67 -3.12 -2.87
CA VAL A 132 -6.69 -3.61 -3.80
C VAL A 132 -8.09 -3.22 -3.35
N SER A 133 -8.95 -2.81 -4.29
CA SER A 133 -10.31 -2.34 -3.98
C SER A 133 -11.38 -3.42 -4.07
N ASN A 134 -11.03 -4.64 -4.49
CA ASN A 134 -11.93 -5.80 -4.57
C ASN A 134 -11.63 -6.83 -3.47
N ASP A 135 -12.61 -7.69 -3.22
CA ASP A 135 -12.44 -8.90 -2.41
C ASP A 135 -11.68 -9.94 -3.24
N LEU A 136 -10.34 -9.84 -3.25
CA LEU A 136 -9.40 -10.72 -3.93
C LEU A 136 -9.39 -12.14 -3.34
N PHE A 137 -9.63 -12.26 -2.03
CA PHE A 137 -9.70 -13.54 -1.30
C PHE A 137 -11.10 -13.73 -0.68
N PRO A 138 -12.15 -13.99 -1.49
CA PRO A 138 -13.53 -14.06 -1.00
C PRO A 138 -13.76 -15.23 -0.02
N GLU A 139 -12.96 -16.29 -0.10
CA GLU A 139 -12.99 -17.43 0.82
C GLU A 139 -12.46 -17.09 2.22
N ARG A 140 -11.89 -15.90 2.41
CA ARG A 140 -11.42 -15.37 3.69
C ARG A 140 -12.18 -14.07 4.05
N PRO A 141 -13.46 -14.16 4.44
CA PRO A 141 -14.34 -12.99 4.57
C PRO A 141 -13.98 -12.06 5.73
N HIS A 142 -13.21 -12.55 6.72
CA HIS A 142 -12.78 -11.80 7.89
C HIS A 142 -11.30 -11.40 7.84
N GLU A 143 -10.56 -11.81 6.81
CA GLU A 143 -9.17 -11.43 6.58
C GLU A 143 -9.14 -10.46 5.39
N PHE A 144 -8.75 -9.21 5.65
CA PHE A 144 -8.52 -8.19 4.61
C PHE A 144 -7.03 -8.01 4.30
N GLU A 145 -6.18 -8.61 5.14
CA GLU A 145 -4.75 -8.69 4.97
C GLU A 145 -4.39 -10.14 4.63
N VAL A 146 -3.70 -10.33 3.50
CA VAL A 146 -3.13 -11.64 3.15
C VAL A 146 -1.66 -11.45 2.80
N SER A 147 -0.79 -12.13 3.57
CA SER A 147 0.66 -12.06 3.42
C SER A 147 1.23 -13.39 2.93
N PHE A 148 2.11 -13.32 1.94
CA PHE A 148 2.91 -14.41 1.41
C PHE A 148 4.37 -14.16 1.75
N SER A 149 5.06 -15.19 2.20
CA SER A 149 6.50 -15.16 2.47
C SER A 149 7.18 -16.32 1.78
N LEU A 150 8.50 -16.21 1.58
CA LEU A 150 9.28 -17.35 1.11
C LEU A 150 9.20 -18.48 2.14
N HIS A 151 8.89 -19.68 1.65
CA HIS A 151 8.97 -20.92 2.38
C HIS A 151 10.07 -21.80 1.77
N GLN A 152 10.66 -22.65 2.60
CA GLN A 152 11.73 -23.54 2.21
C GLN A 152 11.26 -24.99 2.31
N ASP A 153 11.47 -25.76 1.25
CA ASP A 153 10.97 -27.14 1.18
C ASP A 153 11.98 -28.19 1.71
N ASP A 154 13.29 -27.99 1.54
CA ASP A 154 14.30 -29.07 1.74
C ASP A 154 15.64 -28.66 2.40
N ALA A 155 15.93 -27.37 2.61
CA ALA A 155 17.27 -26.90 3.05
C ALA A 155 17.55 -26.90 4.59
N GLY A 156 16.69 -27.53 5.41
CA GLY A 156 16.83 -27.58 6.88
C GLY A 156 16.53 -26.27 7.65
N PRO A 157 16.44 -26.31 8.99
CA PRO A 157 15.94 -25.18 9.80
C PRO A 157 16.85 -23.94 9.84
N ALA A 158 18.16 -24.09 9.65
CA ALA A 158 19.09 -22.95 9.70
C ALA A 158 18.90 -21.95 8.55
N VAL A 159 18.59 -22.45 7.34
CA VAL A 159 18.30 -21.61 6.18
C VAL A 159 16.91 -20.99 6.29
N LEU A 160 15.97 -21.68 6.93
CA LEU A 160 14.63 -21.15 7.22
C LEU A 160 14.71 -19.90 8.11
N GLU A 161 15.53 -19.92 9.16
CA GLU A 161 15.75 -18.75 10.03
C GLU A 161 16.40 -17.58 9.29
N GLU A 162 17.35 -17.84 8.38
CA GLU A 162 18.01 -16.78 7.59
C GLU A 162 17.03 -16.11 6.60
N LEU A 163 16.18 -16.90 5.95
CA LEU A 163 15.26 -16.41 4.91
C LEU A 163 13.93 -15.89 5.47
N ALA A 164 13.59 -16.24 6.72
CA ALA A 164 12.36 -15.81 7.36
C ALA A 164 12.25 -14.27 7.36
N GLY A 165 11.14 -13.77 6.82
CA GLY A 165 10.85 -12.33 6.77
C GLY A 165 11.72 -11.52 5.80
N GLN A 166 12.64 -12.14 5.05
CA GLN A 166 13.50 -11.41 4.10
C GLN A 166 12.73 -10.91 2.87
N VAL A 167 11.71 -11.65 2.44
CA VAL A 167 10.84 -11.27 1.32
C VAL A 167 9.39 -11.55 1.70
N GLN A 168 8.56 -10.51 1.61
CA GLN A 168 7.13 -10.60 1.84
C GLN A 168 6.34 -9.92 0.73
N ILE A 169 5.19 -10.48 0.39
CA ILE A 169 4.20 -9.90 -0.51
C ILE A 169 2.89 -9.85 0.25
N LYS A 170 2.29 -8.67 0.36
CA LYS A 170 1.12 -8.41 1.19
C LYS A 170 0.04 -7.76 0.36
N PHE A 171 -1.18 -8.27 0.47
CA PHE A 171 -2.38 -7.69 -0.12
C PHE A 171 -3.22 -7.07 0.99
N LEU A 172 -3.68 -5.84 0.77
CA LEU A 172 -4.59 -5.12 1.64
C LEU A 172 -5.87 -4.81 0.85
N GLU A 173 -6.95 -5.51 1.18
CA GLU A 173 -8.27 -5.37 0.55
C GLU A 173 -9.02 -4.19 1.18
N ILE A 174 -8.92 -3.02 0.57
CA ILE A 174 -9.43 -1.73 1.08
C ILE A 174 -10.92 -1.81 1.42
N THR A 175 -11.74 -2.25 0.47
CA THR A 175 -13.20 -2.30 0.62
C THR A 175 -13.61 -3.32 1.69
N LYS A 176 -12.95 -4.47 1.74
CA LYS A 176 -13.19 -5.49 2.77
C LYS A 176 -12.82 -4.98 4.15
N ALA A 177 -11.66 -4.34 4.29
CA ALA A 177 -11.20 -3.74 5.54
C ALA A 177 -12.15 -2.65 6.03
N SER A 178 -12.54 -1.72 5.15
CA SER A 178 -13.47 -0.62 5.46
C SER A 178 -14.81 -1.18 5.96
N ARG A 179 -15.37 -2.19 5.29
CA ARG A 179 -16.61 -2.85 5.71
C ARG A 179 -16.49 -3.49 7.10
N LEU A 180 -15.40 -4.22 7.36
CA LEU A 180 -15.17 -4.86 8.65
C LEU A 180 -14.93 -3.84 9.77
N TRP A 181 -14.20 -2.77 9.49
CA TRP A 181 -13.90 -1.70 10.43
C TRP A 181 -15.16 -0.93 10.84
N LEU A 182 -15.99 -0.52 9.87
CA LEU A 182 -17.27 0.15 10.12
C LEU A 182 -18.23 -0.73 10.94
N ALA A 183 -18.22 -2.05 10.69
CA ALA A 183 -18.98 -3.02 11.45
C ALA A 183 -18.38 -3.32 12.84
N LYS A 184 -17.22 -2.75 13.18
CA LYS A 184 -16.44 -3.05 14.40
C LYS A 184 -16.13 -4.55 14.55
N ALA A 185 -15.94 -5.22 13.42
CA ALA A 185 -15.70 -6.66 13.33
C ALA A 185 -14.22 -7.03 13.20
N LEU A 186 -13.31 -6.05 13.25
CA LEU A 186 -11.87 -6.28 13.26
C LEU A 186 -11.36 -6.63 14.68
N PRO A 187 -10.24 -7.35 14.79
CA PRO A 187 -9.43 -7.38 16.01
C PRO A 187 -8.96 -5.98 16.41
N LEU A 188 -8.69 -5.76 17.71
CA LEU A 188 -8.18 -4.47 18.21
C LEU A 188 -6.89 -4.03 17.50
N ASP A 189 -5.97 -4.98 17.28
CA ASP A 189 -4.69 -4.73 16.63
C ASP A 189 -4.82 -4.36 15.14
N ASP A 190 -6.01 -4.55 14.56
CA ASP A 190 -6.32 -4.21 13.17
C ASP A 190 -7.14 -2.93 13.05
N MET A 191 -7.61 -2.33 14.15
CA MET A 191 -8.47 -1.14 14.10
C MET A 191 -7.79 0.06 13.47
N ILE A 192 -6.50 0.25 13.73
CA ILE A 192 -5.72 1.37 13.17
C ILE A 192 -5.55 1.19 11.67
N LEU A 193 -5.18 -0.01 11.22
CA LEU A 193 -5.06 -0.31 9.79
C LEU A 193 -6.42 -0.25 9.08
N GLY A 194 -7.48 -0.73 9.74
CA GLY A 194 -8.87 -0.59 9.28
C GLY A 194 -9.29 0.86 9.09
N ALA A 195 -8.88 1.77 9.98
CA ALA A 195 -9.13 3.20 9.84
C ALA A 195 -8.39 3.82 8.63
N TRP A 196 -7.13 3.45 8.41
CA TRP A 196 -6.36 3.88 7.23
C TRP A 196 -7.01 3.39 5.92
N LEU A 197 -7.39 2.12 5.86
CA LEU A 197 -8.06 1.55 4.69
C LEU A 197 -9.48 2.12 4.54
N GLY A 198 -10.15 2.44 5.65
CA GLY A 198 -11.40 3.20 5.67
C GLY A 198 -11.26 4.61 5.09
N TYR A 199 -10.16 5.31 5.38
CA TYR A 199 -9.83 6.61 4.79
C TYR A 199 -9.56 6.53 3.29
N PHE A 200 -8.84 5.50 2.83
CA PHE A 200 -8.66 5.26 1.40
C PHE A 200 -9.96 4.92 0.67
N ALA A 201 -10.87 4.22 1.35
CA ALA A 201 -12.19 3.90 0.83
C ALA A 201 -13.10 5.13 0.81
N ASP A 202 -13.26 5.86 1.91
CA ASP A 202 -14.12 7.05 1.96
C ASP A 202 -13.52 8.08 2.93
N PRO A 203 -12.71 9.01 2.42
CA PRO A 203 -12.02 10.00 3.26
C PRO A 203 -12.97 10.99 3.92
N THR A 204 -14.21 11.09 3.44
CA THR A 204 -15.22 12.03 3.94
C THR A 204 -16.18 11.40 4.94
N SER A 205 -16.06 10.10 5.20
CA SER A 205 -16.98 9.39 6.09
C SER A 205 -16.92 9.92 7.53
N ALA A 206 -18.07 9.93 8.21
CA ALA A 206 -18.14 10.31 9.62
C ALA A 206 -17.28 9.39 10.52
N ALA A 207 -17.10 8.12 10.12
CA ALA A 207 -16.25 7.18 10.83
C ALA A 207 -14.77 7.57 10.75
N VAL A 208 -14.28 7.96 9.58
CA VAL A 208 -12.93 8.52 9.39
C VAL A 208 -12.78 9.81 10.18
N ALA A 209 -13.77 10.70 10.15
CA ALA A 209 -13.72 11.94 10.93
C ALA A 209 -13.61 11.67 12.44
N ALA A 210 -14.35 10.69 12.96
CA ALA A 210 -14.22 10.24 14.34
C ALA A 210 -12.85 9.61 14.62
N ALA A 211 -12.29 8.85 13.67
CA ALA A 211 -10.98 8.22 13.79
C ALA A 211 -9.84 9.23 13.95
N CYS A 212 -9.91 10.33 13.20
CA CYS A 212 -8.92 11.40 13.26
C CYS A 212 -8.83 12.06 14.65
N ALA A 213 -9.87 11.99 15.48
CA ALA A 213 -9.85 12.53 16.83
C ALA A 213 -8.87 11.79 17.78
N TYR A 214 -8.47 10.56 17.43
CA TYR A 214 -7.55 9.75 18.24
C TYR A 214 -6.38 9.15 17.44
N LEU A 215 -6.33 9.38 16.13
CA LEU A 215 -5.21 9.01 15.24
C LEU A 215 -4.61 10.29 14.63
N PRO A 216 -3.61 10.91 15.28
CA PRO A 216 -3.06 12.18 14.82
C PRO A 216 -2.44 12.07 13.42
N GLU A 217 -1.79 10.95 13.08
CA GLU A 217 -1.19 10.73 11.76
C GLU A 217 -2.25 10.68 10.64
N LEU A 218 -3.46 10.22 10.97
CA LEU A 218 -4.59 10.19 10.04
C LEU A 218 -5.26 11.56 9.91
N GLN A 219 -5.32 12.33 11.01
CA GLN A 219 -5.78 13.72 10.98
C GLN A 219 -4.84 14.58 10.11
N ASP A 220 -3.52 14.47 10.32
CA ASP A 220 -2.51 15.16 9.52
C ASP A 220 -2.67 14.83 8.02
N ALA A 221 -2.85 13.55 7.70
CA ALA A 221 -3.13 13.10 6.33
C ALA A 221 -4.34 13.81 5.73
N ARG A 222 -5.44 13.92 6.49
CA ARG A 222 -6.66 14.57 6.03
C ARG A 222 -6.45 16.06 5.79
N GLU A 223 -5.81 16.77 6.72
CA GLU A 223 -5.55 18.21 6.60
C GLU A 223 -4.69 18.54 5.37
N ILE A 224 -3.60 17.80 5.17
CA ILE A 224 -2.73 17.96 4.00
C ILE A 224 -3.52 17.75 2.70
N MET A 225 -4.36 16.71 2.64
CA MET A 225 -5.17 16.43 1.45
C MET A 225 -6.23 17.50 1.19
N GLU A 226 -6.84 18.06 2.24
CA GLU A 226 -7.76 19.20 2.13
C GLU A 226 -7.05 20.47 1.62
N GLU A 227 -5.81 20.71 2.02
CA GLU A 227 -4.97 21.81 1.49
C GLU A 227 -4.61 21.62 0.01
N ILE A 228 -4.22 20.39 -0.38
CA ILE A 228 -3.89 20.04 -1.76
C ILE A 228 -5.12 20.22 -2.65
N SER A 229 -6.28 19.71 -2.23
CA SER A 229 -7.55 19.82 -2.96
C SER A 229 -7.99 21.28 -3.15
N ARG A 230 -7.87 22.11 -2.09
CA ARG A 230 -8.14 23.56 -2.18
C ARG A 230 -7.20 24.28 -3.14
N SER A 231 -5.92 23.92 -3.12
CA SER A 231 -4.91 24.54 -3.98
C SER A 231 -5.10 24.21 -5.46
N GLN A 232 -5.46 22.96 -5.77
CA GLN A 232 -5.79 22.53 -7.14
C GLN A 232 -7.05 23.24 -7.67
N SER A 233 -8.10 23.31 -6.83
CA SER A 233 -9.35 24.01 -7.18
C SER A 233 -9.13 25.50 -7.47
N ALA A 234 -8.21 26.15 -6.74
CA ALA A 234 -7.85 27.56 -6.96
C ALA A 234 -7.04 27.79 -8.24
N GLN A 235 -6.30 26.77 -8.72
CA GLN A 235 -5.53 26.83 -9.96
C GLN A 235 -6.40 26.55 -11.21
N GLU A 236 -7.50 25.82 -11.05
CA GLU A 236 -8.43 25.46 -12.13
C GLU A 236 -9.57 26.48 -12.32
N ALA A 237 -9.73 27.46 -11.41
CA ALA A 237 -10.70 28.53 -11.57
C ALA A 237 -10.32 29.45 -12.75
N PRO A 238 -11.21 29.67 -13.75
CA PRO A 238 -10.92 30.57 -14.85
C PRO A 238 -10.80 32.03 -14.35
N PRO A 239 -10.02 32.88 -15.04
CA PRO A 239 -9.82 34.28 -14.68
C PRO A 239 -11.10 35.12 -14.77
#